data_AF-E3ZP94-F1
#
_entry.id   AF-E3ZP94-F1
#
_cell.length_a   1.000
_cell.length_b   1.000
_cell.length_c   1.000
_cell.angle_alpha   90.00
_cell.angle_beta   90.00
_cell.angle_gamma   90.00
#
_symmetry.space_group_name_H-M   'P 1'
#
loop_
_entity.id
_entity.type
_entity.pdbx_description
1 polymer ?
#
loop_
_entity_poly.entity_id
_entity_poly.type
_entity_poly.pdbx_seq_one_letter_code
_entity_poly.pdbx_strand_id
1 'polypeptide(L)'
;MGITEDCKIAELKEKCYLNSTSNLYVVTNPLINELKECEIQDLFEENVLKTELNGKIFEKSEKDFIDTRNYGKRALSKYVWNNYDNINFENFRPLLDAIDQIVTKYND
;
A
#
# COMPACT_ATOMS: atom_id res chain seq x y z
N MET A 1 -10.92 28.69 10.75
CA MET A 1 -9.58 28.46 11.33
C MET A 1 -8.96 27.34 10.51
N GLY A 2 -8.00 27.64 9.64
CA GLY A 2 -7.46 26.64 8.71
C GLY A 2 -6.70 25.56 9.46
N ILE A 3 -7.04 24.29 9.22
CA ILE A 3 -6.23 23.16 9.69
C ILE A 3 -4.84 23.31 9.06
N THR A 4 -3.80 23.41 9.89
CA THR A 4 -2.41 23.53 9.44
C THR A 4 -1.97 22.25 8.75
N GLU A 5 -0.96 22.34 7.87
CA GLU A 5 -0.44 21.19 7.12
C GLU A 5 0.00 20.04 8.04
N ASP A 6 0.60 20.36 9.18
CA ASP A 6 0.98 19.39 10.21
C ASP A 6 -0.21 18.59 10.76
N CYS A 7 -1.36 19.25 10.97
CA CYS A 7 -2.56 18.57 11.45
C CYS A 7 -3.12 17.61 10.39
N LYS A 8 -3.04 17.96 9.10
CA LYS A 8 -3.48 17.07 8.00
C LYS A 8 -2.55 15.86 7.86
N ILE A 9 -1.23 16.06 8.00
CA ILE A 9 -0.25 14.97 7.96
C ILE A 9 -0.44 14.04 9.16
N ALA A 10 -0.69 14.59 10.36
CA ALA A 10 -0.98 13.78 11.54
C ALA A 10 -2.26 12.95 11.35
N GLU A 11 -3.33 13.55 10.82
CA GLU A 11 -4.58 12.85 10.53
C GLU A 11 -4.38 11.73 9.49
N LEU A 12 -3.61 11.97 8.42
CA LEU A 12 -3.28 10.95 7.43
C LEU A 12 -2.50 9.79 8.03
N LYS A 13 -1.53 10.06 8.92
CA LYS A 13 -0.76 9.01 9.61
C LYS A 13 -1.60 8.17 10.54
N GLU A 14 -2.60 8.76 11.18
CA GLU A 14 -3.49 8.07 12.12
C GLU A 14 -4.58 7.28 11.39
N LYS A 15 -5.25 7.91 10.40
CA LYS A 15 -6.46 7.36 9.78
C LYS A 15 -6.23 6.70 8.42
N CYS A 16 -5.09 6.93 7.79
CA CYS A 16 -4.82 6.59 6.39
C CYS A 16 -5.72 7.29 5.36
N TYR A 17 -6.56 8.26 5.76
CA TYR A 17 -7.32 9.08 4.84
C TYR A 17 -7.57 10.51 5.33
N LEU A 18 -7.90 11.38 4.37
CA LEU A 18 -8.25 12.78 4.59
C LEU A 18 -9.38 13.18 3.65
N ASN A 19 -10.40 13.89 4.16
CA ASN A 19 -11.35 14.59 3.30
C ASN A 19 -10.64 15.82 2.72
N SER A 20 -10.43 15.84 1.40
CA SER A 20 -9.81 16.97 0.71
C SER A 20 -10.82 18.09 0.49
N THR A 21 -12.00 17.76 -0.06
CA THR A 21 -13.12 18.67 -0.24
C THR A 21 -14.40 17.92 -0.52
N SER A 22 -15.54 18.34 0.04
CA SER A 22 -16.87 17.80 -0.25
C SER A 22 -16.89 16.25 -0.23
N ASN A 23 -17.02 15.62 -1.41
CA ASN A 23 -17.04 14.17 -1.61
C ASN A 23 -15.70 13.58 -2.09
N LEU A 24 -14.62 14.36 -2.11
CA LEU A 24 -13.28 13.92 -2.50
C LEU A 24 -12.44 13.61 -1.27
N TYR A 25 -12.00 12.35 -1.20
CA TYR A 25 -11.14 11.83 -0.15
C TYR A 25 -9.82 11.35 -0.75
N VAL A 26 -8.74 11.52 0.00
CA VAL A 26 -7.42 10.95 -0.29
C VAL A 26 -7.18 9.82 0.69
N VAL A 27 -6.78 8.66 0.19
CA VAL A 27 -6.39 7.50 0.99
C VAL A 27 -4.93 7.18 0.70
N THR A 28 -4.16 6.85 1.73
CA THR A 28 -2.74 6.51 1.64
C THR A 28 -2.47 5.12 2.22
N ASN A 29 -1.37 4.49 1.79
CA ASN A 29 -0.91 3.26 2.42
C ASN A 29 -0.56 3.52 3.89
N PRO A 30 -0.80 2.58 4.81
CA PRO A 30 -0.32 2.69 6.17
C PRO A 30 1.21 2.69 6.19
N LEU A 31 1.80 3.42 7.13
CA LEU A 31 3.23 3.33 7.43
C LEU A 31 3.45 2.12 8.33
N ILE A 32 4.13 1.11 7.81
CA ILE A 32 4.48 -0.12 8.53
C ILE A 32 5.97 -0.16 8.84
N ASN A 33 6.39 -0.99 9.79
CA ASN A 33 7.81 -1.25 10.09
C ASN A 33 8.64 0.03 10.33
N GLU A 34 8.02 1.07 10.91
CA GLU A 34 8.64 2.39 11.16
C GLU A 34 9.16 3.09 9.88
N LEU A 35 8.69 2.66 8.70
CA LEU A 35 9.05 3.27 7.44
C LEU A 35 8.51 4.71 7.37
N LYS A 36 9.33 5.60 6.80
CA LYS A 36 8.95 7.00 6.57
C LYS A 36 8.04 7.17 5.35
N GLU A 37 8.06 6.20 4.44
CA GLU A 37 7.29 6.15 3.21
C GLU A 37 6.98 4.69 2.89
N CYS A 38 5.77 4.42 2.41
CA CYS A 38 5.33 3.07 2.01
C CYS A 38 4.65 3.11 0.64
N GLU A 39 5.12 2.25 -0.25
CA GLU A 39 4.36 1.84 -1.42
C GLU A 39 3.46 0.65 -1.07
N ILE A 40 2.46 0.39 -1.91
CA ILE A 40 1.52 -0.71 -1.68
C ILE A 40 2.19 -2.09 -1.64
N GLN A 41 3.35 -2.24 -2.32
CA GLN A 41 4.12 -3.49 -2.26
C GLN A 41 4.76 -3.73 -0.89
N ASP A 42 5.07 -2.66 -0.14
CA ASP A 42 5.69 -2.79 1.18
C ASP A 42 4.74 -3.45 2.19
N LEU A 43 3.43 -3.43 1.91
CA LEU A 43 2.40 -4.09 2.71
C LEU A 43 2.47 -5.62 2.62
N PHE A 44 3.10 -6.17 1.58
CA PHE A 44 3.32 -7.61 1.49
C PHE A 44 4.41 -8.08 2.46
N GLU A 45 4.24 -9.28 3.00
CA GLU A 45 5.27 -9.95 3.76
C GLU A 45 6.50 -10.27 2.89
N GLU A 46 7.65 -10.41 3.56
CA GLU A 46 8.94 -10.63 2.92
C GLU A 46 8.97 -11.91 2.07
N ASN A 47 8.23 -12.96 2.43
CA ASN A 47 8.10 -14.19 1.65
C ASN A 47 7.47 -13.95 0.25
N VAL A 48 6.48 -13.07 0.16
CA VAL A 48 5.85 -12.68 -1.12
C VAL A 48 6.82 -11.84 -1.94
N LEU A 49 7.53 -10.90 -1.31
CA LEU A 49 8.50 -10.04 -1.99
C LEU A 49 9.75 -10.81 -2.44
N LYS A 50 10.15 -11.86 -1.72
CA LYS A 50 11.28 -12.74 -2.07
C LYS A 50 10.88 -13.94 -2.93
N THR A 51 9.65 -13.97 -3.43
CA THR A 51 9.23 -15.03 -4.35
C THR A 51 10.14 -15.06 -5.57
N GLU A 52 10.59 -16.25 -5.95
CA GLU A 52 11.37 -16.45 -7.16
C GLU A 52 10.46 -16.94 -8.30
N LEU A 53 10.51 -16.26 -9.44
CA LEU A 53 9.76 -16.62 -10.65
C LEU A 53 10.75 -16.80 -11.80
N ASN A 54 10.86 -18.03 -12.31
CA ASN A 54 11.75 -18.37 -13.43
C ASN A 54 13.21 -17.93 -13.20
N GLY A 55 13.77 -18.12 -12.00
CA GLY A 55 15.15 -17.72 -11.69
C GLY A 55 15.33 -16.24 -11.38
N LYS A 56 14.25 -15.45 -11.32
CA LYS A 56 14.29 -14.00 -11.07
C LYS A 56 13.58 -13.65 -9.76
N ILE A 57 14.06 -12.61 -9.08
CA ILE A 57 13.45 -12.07 -7.85
C ILE A 57 12.74 -10.74 -8.12
N PHE A 58 11.78 -10.36 -7.29
CA PHE A 58 11.13 -9.07 -7.41
C PHE A 58 12.14 -7.93 -7.16
N GLU A 59 12.10 -6.90 -8.00
CA GLU A 59 12.77 -5.63 -7.75
C GLU A 59 11.75 -4.50 -7.91
N LYS A 60 11.70 -3.65 -6.88
CA LYS A 60 10.78 -2.52 -6.78
C LYS A 60 11.37 -1.27 -7.43
N SER A 61 12.68 -1.07 -7.29
CA SER A 61 13.42 0.08 -7.79
C SER A 61 13.71 -0.07 -9.28
N GLU A 62 13.21 0.86 -10.10
CA GLU A 62 13.56 0.89 -11.53
C GLU A 62 15.06 1.13 -11.76
N LYS A 63 15.74 1.79 -10.81
CA LYS A 63 17.18 2.08 -10.90
C LYS A 63 18.04 0.85 -10.65
N ASP A 64 17.60 -0.02 -9.74
CA ASP A 64 18.35 -1.22 -9.34
C ASP A 64 17.92 -2.46 -10.15
N PHE A 65 16.94 -2.29 -11.06
CA PHE A 65 16.40 -3.36 -11.87
C PHE A 65 17.41 -3.91 -12.88
N ILE A 66 17.71 -5.20 -12.79
CA ILE A 66 18.54 -5.94 -13.73
C ILE A 66 17.67 -6.99 -14.42
N ASP A 67 17.40 -6.81 -15.73
CA ASP A 67 16.47 -7.68 -16.46
C ASP A 67 16.79 -9.17 -16.37
N THR A 68 18.07 -9.56 -16.34
CA THR A 68 18.46 -10.97 -16.21
C THR A 68 18.22 -11.56 -14.83
N ARG A 69 18.05 -10.73 -13.79
CA ARG A 69 17.91 -11.16 -12.38
C ARG A 69 16.55 -10.83 -11.78
N ASN A 70 15.82 -9.88 -12.35
CA ASN A 70 14.66 -9.30 -11.71
C ASN A 70 13.38 -9.36 -12.54
N TYR A 71 12.25 -9.43 -11.84
CA TYR A 71 10.93 -9.18 -12.40
C TYR A 71 10.27 -7.99 -11.71
N GLY A 72 9.40 -7.28 -12.43
CA GLY A 72 8.72 -6.09 -11.92
C GLY A 72 7.29 -6.34 -11.41
N LYS A 73 6.61 -5.24 -11.08
CA LYS A 73 5.27 -5.22 -10.46
C LYS A 73 4.22 -6.05 -11.21
N ARG A 74 4.30 -6.10 -12.56
CA ARG A 74 3.36 -6.89 -13.39
C ARG A 74 3.45 -8.40 -13.14
N ALA A 75 4.65 -8.93 -12.89
CA ALA A 75 4.82 -10.35 -12.59
C ALA A 75 4.44 -10.65 -11.15
N LEU A 76 4.80 -9.76 -10.21
CA LEU A 76 4.38 -9.86 -8.81
C LEU A 76 2.85 -9.90 -8.69
N SER A 77 2.12 -9.00 -9.36
CA SER A 77 0.66 -8.94 -9.25
C SER A 77 -0.02 -10.20 -9.77
N LYS A 78 0.51 -10.83 -10.83
CA LYS A 78 0.02 -12.12 -11.32
C LYS A 78 0.27 -13.25 -10.31
N TYR A 79 1.44 -13.26 -9.66
CA TYR A 79 1.73 -14.21 -8.60
C TYR A 79 0.75 -14.04 -7.44
N VAL A 80 0.55 -12.80 -6.97
CA VAL A 80 -0.40 -12.49 -5.90
C VAL A 80 -1.81 -12.95 -6.28
N TRP A 81 -2.29 -12.62 -7.49
CA TRP A 81 -3.60 -13.05 -7.97
C TRP A 81 -3.78 -14.57 -8.01
N ASN A 82 -2.74 -15.32 -8.35
CA ASN A 82 -2.82 -16.78 -8.43
C ASN A 82 -2.68 -17.48 -7.07
N ASN A 83 -2.23 -16.77 -6.02
CA ASN A 83 -1.89 -17.35 -4.72
C ASN A 83 -2.53 -16.60 -3.55
N TYR A 84 -3.51 -15.72 -3.81
CA TYR A 84 -4.08 -14.83 -2.79
C TYR A 84 -4.63 -15.57 -1.57
N ASP A 85 -5.19 -16.77 -1.77
CA ASP A 85 -5.68 -17.64 -0.68
C ASP A 85 -4.60 -18.02 0.34
N ASN A 86 -3.31 -17.96 -0.04
CA ASN A 86 -2.16 -18.32 0.79
C ASN A 86 -1.30 -17.11 1.18
N ILE A 87 -1.75 -15.88 0.88
CA ILE A 87 -1.02 -14.66 1.18
C ILE A 87 -1.69 -13.97 2.36
N ASN A 88 -0.88 -13.56 3.34
CA ASN A 88 -1.36 -12.73 4.43
C ASN A 88 -1.56 -11.28 3.96
N PHE A 89 -2.78 -10.77 4.08
CA PHE A 89 -3.15 -9.39 3.73
C PHE A 89 -3.45 -8.51 4.96
N GLU A 90 -3.11 -8.93 6.18
CA GLU A 90 -3.41 -8.14 7.40
C GLU A 90 -2.88 -6.69 7.34
N ASN A 91 -1.70 -6.46 6.75
CA ASN A 91 -1.13 -5.12 6.58
C ASN A 91 -1.93 -4.22 5.61
N PHE A 92 -2.86 -4.77 4.82
CA PHE A 92 -3.76 -4.02 3.95
C PHE A 92 -5.03 -3.57 4.68
N ARG A 93 -5.35 -4.15 5.85
CA ARG A 93 -6.58 -3.83 6.58
C ARG A 93 -6.73 -2.34 6.89
N PRO A 94 -5.71 -1.60 7.39
CA PRO A 94 -5.87 -0.17 7.65
C PRO A 94 -6.28 0.64 6.41
N LEU A 95 -5.77 0.27 5.24
CA LEU A 95 -6.13 0.88 3.96
C LEU A 95 -7.60 0.60 3.60
N LEU A 96 -8.05 -0.65 3.78
CA LEU A 96 -9.42 -1.06 3.46
C LEU A 96 -10.44 -0.49 4.46
N ASP A 97 -10.10 -0.49 5.76
CA ASP A 97 -10.90 0.10 6.83
C ASP A 97 -11.04 1.61 6.63
N ALA A 98 -10.00 2.30 6.14
CA ALA A 98 -10.07 3.71 5.77
C ALA A 98 -11.10 3.95 4.66
N ILE A 99 -11.13 3.10 3.63
CA ILE A 99 -12.12 3.19 2.54
C ILE A 99 -13.54 2.94 3.07
N ASP A 100 -13.73 1.92 3.91
CA ASP A 100 -15.02 1.60 4.50
C ASP A 100 -15.56 2.75 5.39
N GLN A 101 -14.68 3.36 6.19
CA GLN A 101 -15.02 4.54 6.98
C GLN A 101 -15.44 5.74 6.12
N ILE A 102 -14.77 5.97 4.99
CA ILE A 102 -15.15 7.05 4.06
C ILE A 102 -16.54 6.80 3.50
N VAL A 103 -16.81 5.58 3.04
CA VAL A 103 -18.11 5.21 2.47
C VAL A 103 -19.22 5.35 3.51
N THR A 104 -18.98 4.90 4.74
CA THR A 104 -19.92 5.06 5.85
C THR A 104 -20.22 6.54 6.11
N LYS A 105 -19.19 7.36 6.31
CA LYS A 105 -19.33 8.80 6.58
C LYS A 105 -19.97 9.61 5.46
N TYR A 106 -19.84 9.16 4.21
CA TYR A 106 -20.44 9.83 3.07
C TYR A 106 -21.95 9.57 2.97
N ASN A 107 -22.40 8.42 3.48
CA ASN A 107 -23.79 7.99 3.43
C ASN A 107 -24.59 8.38 4.69
N ASP A 108 -23.92 8.86 5.75
CA ASP A 108 -24.52 9.44 6.96
C ASP A 108 -25.02 10.88 6.72
#